data_AF-A0A7S3W3U0-F1
#
_entry.id   AF-A0A7S3W3U0-F1
#
_cell.length_a   1.000
_cell.length_b   1.000
_cell.length_c   1.000
_cell.angle_alpha   90.00
_cell.angle_beta   90.00
_cell.angle_gamma   90.00
#
_symmetry.space_group_name_H-M   'P 1'
#
loop_
_entity.id
_entity.type
_entity.pdbx_description
1 polymer ?
#
loop_
_entity_poly.entity_id
_entity_poly.type
_entity_poly.pdbx_seq_one_letter_code
_entity_poly.pdbx_strand_id
1 'polypeptide(L)'
;MASSTSEAMDVDDTAKDRDRVSALVRRYFAQLTRGCGRPGCPNRHCRSSADASELDPTRAALLSLELAQCGDHALCDELPPFLSLPLLQQLCASASSGAPESMHALEASLAEVFSSAEALSRSFVSSSAAREAEAAQLAVDPSELSGVDAGAVGEAYSLLFSSPPDSAGFTAADRLGNVVMRGGHALLRGRGAYKLLTEGNCPLQREGGSLRWLLVLMANPLLLEPQHHKPVLLPLCSLIASLEEGAAAQVARWWSHWPEPALARIVVVLQQFLSVRLCHTQRIDDAVVAATKVLGLLYDANEAALAAGWRRGGRGSGGGGSGGGGGGGGAHE
;
A
#
# COMPACT_ATOMS: atom_id res chain seq x y z
N MET A 1 30.38 -52.58 -31.52
CA MET A 1 29.32 -51.64 -31.95
C MET A 1 28.32 -51.50 -30.81
N ALA A 2 28.53 -50.54 -29.92
CA ALA A 2 27.56 -50.13 -28.90
C ALA A 2 28.04 -48.80 -28.29
N SER A 3 27.73 -47.68 -28.95
CA SER A 3 27.90 -46.33 -28.40
C SER A 3 27.09 -45.36 -29.27
N SER A 4 25.76 -45.40 -29.16
CA SER A 4 24.89 -44.49 -29.94
C SER A 4 23.53 -44.19 -29.29
N THR A 5 23.31 -44.56 -28.02
CA THR A 5 21.99 -44.46 -27.38
C THR A 5 21.92 -43.52 -26.18
N SER A 6 23.02 -42.85 -25.80
CA SER A 6 23.04 -41.86 -24.72
C SER A 6 22.87 -40.41 -25.21
N GLU A 7 23.36 -40.07 -26.43
CA GLU A 7 23.31 -38.70 -26.96
C GLU A 7 21.91 -38.21 -27.38
N ALA A 8 20.96 -39.12 -27.64
CA ALA A 8 19.62 -38.73 -28.10
C ALA A 8 18.70 -38.22 -26.98
N MET A 9 18.94 -38.60 -25.71
CA MET A 9 18.14 -38.14 -24.57
C MET A 9 18.56 -36.75 -24.06
N ASP A 10 19.83 -36.37 -24.21
CA ASP A 10 20.32 -35.04 -23.82
C ASP A 10 19.98 -33.91 -24.82
N VAL A 11 19.79 -34.24 -26.11
CA VAL A 11 19.49 -33.23 -27.15
C VAL A 11 18.05 -32.69 -27.06
N ASP A 12 17.09 -33.50 -26.63
CA ASP A 12 15.68 -33.10 -26.48
C ASP A 12 15.46 -32.21 -25.24
N ASP A 13 16.18 -32.46 -24.15
CA ASP A 13 16.10 -31.61 -22.94
C ASP A 13 16.81 -30.27 -23.14
N THR A 14 17.99 -30.26 -23.79
CA THR A 14 18.68 -29.00 -24.10
C THR A 14 17.90 -28.11 -25.08
N ALA A 15 17.14 -28.70 -26.01
CA ALA A 15 16.25 -27.95 -26.91
C ALA A 15 15.08 -27.31 -26.17
N LYS A 16 14.41 -28.04 -25.26
CA LYS A 16 13.31 -27.53 -24.44
C LYS A 16 13.76 -26.42 -23.49
N ASP A 17 14.95 -26.56 -22.91
CA ASP A 17 15.50 -25.53 -22.03
C ASP A 17 15.86 -24.25 -22.81
N ARG A 18 16.39 -24.40 -24.04
CA ARG A 18 16.63 -23.24 -24.91
C ARG A 18 15.33 -22.51 -25.27
N ASP A 19 14.26 -23.24 -25.53
CA ASP A 19 12.95 -22.66 -25.87
C ASP A 19 12.31 -21.96 -24.65
N ARG A 20 12.44 -22.53 -23.45
CA ARG A 20 12.00 -21.90 -22.19
C ARG A 20 12.73 -20.59 -21.94
N VAL A 21 14.06 -20.58 -22.07
CA VAL A 21 14.87 -19.36 -21.89
C VAL A 21 14.52 -18.32 -22.96
N SER A 22 14.36 -18.74 -24.23
CA SER A 22 13.93 -17.86 -25.32
C SER A 22 12.57 -17.22 -25.04
N ALA A 23 11.60 -17.99 -24.54
CA ALA A 23 10.28 -17.48 -24.16
C ALA A 23 10.36 -16.49 -22.98
N LEU A 24 11.18 -16.79 -21.98
CA LEU A 24 11.39 -15.92 -20.81
C LEU A 24 11.99 -14.57 -21.21
N VAL A 25 13.07 -14.58 -22.01
CA VAL A 25 13.71 -13.37 -22.51
C VAL A 25 12.74 -12.53 -23.35
N ARG A 26 11.92 -13.17 -24.20
CA ARG A 26 10.88 -12.47 -24.98
C ARG A 26 9.86 -11.78 -24.10
N ARG A 27 9.45 -12.39 -22.98
CA ARG A 27 8.51 -11.78 -22.02
C ARG A 27 9.14 -10.57 -21.33
N TYR A 28 10.38 -10.67 -20.86
CA TYR A 28 11.11 -9.50 -20.32
C TYR A 28 11.26 -8.39 -21.34
N PHE A 29 11.64 -8.72 -22.58
CA PHE A 29 11.78 -7.74 -23.65
C PHE A 29 10.46 -7.02 -23.93
N ALA A 30 9.34 -7.75 -24.00
CA ALA A 30 8.01 -7.16 -24.16
C ALA A 30 7.64 -6.26 -22.97
N GLN A 31 7.95 -6.67 -21.74
CA GLN A 31 7.70 -5.88 -20.53
C GLN A 31 8.52 -4.57 -20.50
N LEU A 32 9.77 -4.60 -20.94
CA LEU A 32 10.65 -3.42 -20.99
C LEU A 32 10.29 -2.45 -22.12
N THR A 33 9.77 -2.95 -23.25
CA THR A 33 9.48 -2.13 -24.44
C THR A 33 8.02 -1.68 -24.54
N ARG A 34 7.07 -2.55 -24.21
CA ARG A 34 5.61 -2.28 -24.30
C ARG A 34 4.97 -2.08 -22.94
N GLY A 35 5.51 -2.71 -21.89
CA GLY A 35 4.92 -2.69 -20.55
C GLY A 35 3.77 -3.67 -20.39
N CYS A 36 3.16 -3.68 -19.21
CA CYS A 36 2.03 -4.53 -18.88
C CYS A 36 0.67 -3.89 -19.21
N GLY A 37 0.65 -2.63 -19.63
CA GLY A 37 -0.56 -1.89 -20.01
C GLY A 37 -1.40 -1.39 -18.83
N ARG A 38 -1.02 -1.71 -17.58
CA ARG A 38 -1.69 -1.19 -16.38
C ARG A 38 -1.05 0.12 -15.92
N PRO A 39 -1.81 1.21 -15.75
CA PRO A 39 -1.24 2.49 -15.33
C PRO A 39 -0.76 2.43 -13.88
N GLY A 40 0.34 3.10 -13.58
CA GLY A 40 0.94 3.12 -12.25
C GLY A 40 1.52 1.78 -11.82
N CYS A 41 2.18 1.05 -12.74
CA CYS A 41 2.79 -0.22 -12.41
C CYS A 41 3.95 -0.05 -11.41
N PRO A 42 3.97 -0.79 -10.28
CA PRO A 42 5.05 -0.69 -9.29
C PRO A 42 6.32 -1.43 -9.71
N ASN A 43 6.33 -2.14 -10.84
CA ASN A 43 7.50 -2.87 -11.31
C ASN A 43 8.45 -1.94 -12.06
N ARG A 44 9.62 -1.65 -11.47
CA ARG A 44 10.66 -0.79 -12.05
C ARG A 44 11.15 -1.25 -13.43
N HIS A 45 11.11 -2.56 -13.69
CA HIS A 45 11.51 -3.15 -14.97
C HIS A 45 10.33 -3.30 -15.94
N CYS A 46 9.33 -2.41 -15.84
CA CYS A 46 8.17 -2.41 -16.71
C CYS A 46 7.96 -1.02 -17.31
N ARG A 47 7.80 -0.93 -18.64
CA ARG A 47 7.58 0.34 -19.35
C ARG A 47 6.38 1.14 -18.84
N SER A 48 5.36 0.47 -18.29
CA SER A 48 4.16 1.09 -17.72
C SER A 48 4.37 1.66 -16.31
N SER A 49 5.57 1.52 -15.74
CA SER A 49 5.95 2.12 -14.46
C SER A 49 6.36 3.58 -14.65
N ALA A 50 6.07 4.39 -13.64
CA ALA A 50 6.57 5.76 -13.58
C ALA A 50 8.10 5.84 -13.42
N ASP A 51 8.72 4.75 -12.94
CA ASP A 51 10.17 4.65 -12.74
C ASP A 51 10.91 4.16 -13.99
N ALA A 52 10.18 3.86 -15.07
CA ALA A 52 10.75 3.29 -16.26
C ALA A 52 11.55 4.35 -17.04
N SER A 53 12.87 4.15 -17.12
CA SER A 53 13.70 4.87 -18.08
C SER A 53 13.31 4.47 -19.51
N GLU A 54 13.28 5.43 -20.44
CA GLU A 54 13.17 5.08 -21.86
C GLU A 54 14.41 4.31 -22.30
N LEU A 55 14.21 3.03 -22.62
CA LEU A 55 15.26 2.14 -23.07
C LEU A 55 15.19 2.04 -24.60
N ASP A 56 16.34 2.18 -25.25
CA ASP A 56 16.44 1.81 -26.66
C ASP A 56 16.23 0.28 -26.82
N PRO A 57 15.81 -0.20 -28.01
CA PRO A 57 15.53 -1.63 -28.23
C PRO A 57 16.75 -2.54 -27.98
N THR A 58 17.97 -2.10 -28.29
CA THR A 58 19.20 -2.86 -28.03
C THR A 58 19.48 -2.95 -26.54
N ARG A 59 19.33 -1.86 -25.79
CA ARG A 59 19.49 -1.84 -24.34
C ARG A 59 18.42 -2.67 -23.64
N ALA A 60 17.17 -2.61 -24.11
CA ALA A 60 16.10 -3.47 -23.61
C ALA A 60 16.37 -4.96 -23.86
N ALA A 61 16.98 -5.31 -25.00
CA ALA A 61 17.39 -6.69 -25.28
C ALA A 61 18.49 -7.17 -24.32
N LEU A 62 19.52 -6.37 -24.08
CA LEU A 62 20.58 -6.71 -23.11
C LEU A 62 20.01 -6.87 -21.70
N LEU A 63 19.21 -5.91 -21.24
CA LEU A 63 18.59 -5.96 -19.92
C LEU A 63 17.65 -7.18 -19.79
N SER A 64 16.92 -7.56 -20.84
CA SER A 64 16.06 -8.75 -20.81
C SER A 64 16.85 -10.06 -20.62
N LEU A 65 18.09 -10.13 -21.13
CA LEU A 65 18.98 -11.26 -20.89
C LEU A 65 19.50 -11.27 -19.45
N GLU A 66 19.91 -10.11 -18.93
CA GLU A 66 20.35 -9.95 -17.53
C GLU A 66 19.24 -10.36 -16.55
N LEU A 67 18.02 -9.87 -16.75
CA LEU A 67 16.86 -10.21 -15.91
C LEU A 67 16.53 -11.70 -15.95
N ALA A 68 16.61 -12.33 -17.13
CA ALA A 68 16.38 -13.76 -17.28
C ALA A 68 17.44 -14.63 -16.59
N GLN A 69 18.68 -14.13 -16.44
CA GLN A 69 19.77 -14.84 -15.76
C GLN A 69 19.71 -14.69 -14.25
N CYS A 70 19.39 -13.49 -13.73
CA CYS A 70 19.41 -13.23 -12.30
C CYS A 70 18.25 -13.87 -11.55
N GLY A 71 17.08 -14.09 -12.17
CA GLY A 71 15.90 -14.71 -11.55
C GLY A 71 15.24 -13.91 -10.41
N ASP A 72 15.90 -12.86 -9.92
CA ASP A 72 15.47 -12.03 -8.79
C ASP A 72 14.36 -11.02 -9.12
N HIS A 73 14.07 -10.82 -10.41
CA HIS A 73 13.07 -9.85 -10.86
C HIS A 73 11.87 -10.59 -11.40
N ALA A 74 10.68 -10.18 -11.00
CA ALA A 74 9.47 -10.87 -11.40
C ALA A 74 8.80 -10.20 -12.62
N LEU A 75 8.23 -11.02 -13.49
CA LEU A 75 7.41 -10.58 -14.61
C LEU A 75 6.04 -10.11 -14.09
N CYS A 76 5.50 -9.05 -14.72
CA CYS A 76 4.24 -8.44 -14.30
C CYS A 76 3.03 -9.38 -14.36
N ASP A 77 3.07 -10.43 -15.19
CA ASP A 77 2.01 -11.42 -15.36
C ASP A 77 2.10 -12.59 -14.35
N GLU A 78 3.27 -12.82 -13.75
CA GLU A 78 3.48 -13.81 -12.66
C GLU A 78 3.28 -13.20 -11.26
N LEU A 79 3.35 -11.87 -11.21
CA LEU A 79 3.21 -11.07 -10.02
C LEU A 79 1.71 -10.94 -9.63
N PRO A 80 1.36 -10.92 -8.33
CA PRO A 80 0.00 -10.66 -7.89
C PRO A 80 -0.59 -9.37 -8.49
N PRO A 81 -1.92 -9.24 -8.59
CA PRO A 81 -2.54 -8.00 -9.03
C PRO A 81 -2.18 -6.85 -8.08
N PHE A 82 -2.39 -5.63 -8.55
CA PHE A 82 -2.21 -4.42 -7.75
C PHE A 82 -3.26 -3.38 -8.15
N LEU A 83 -3.50 -2.43 -7.27
CA LEU A 83 -4.29 -1.23 -7.55
C LEU A 83 -3.38 0.00 -7.52
N SER A 84 -3.62 0.91 -8.46
CA SER A 84 -3.09 2.27 -8.44
C SER A 84 -4.28 3.22 -8.55
N LEU A 85 -4.12 4.46 -8.08
CA LEU A 85 -5.17 5.46 -8.20
C LEU A 85 -5.62 5.66 -9.67
N PRO A 86 -4.71 5.78 -10.67
CA PRO A 86 -5.11 5.89 -12.07
C PRO A 86 -5.87 4.66 -12.59
N LEU A 87 -5.45 3.45 -12.20
CA LEU A 87 -6.14 2.22 -12.60
C LEU A 87 -7.56 2.19 -12.01
N LEU A 88 -7.71 2.60 -10.75
CA LEU A 88 -8.99 2.62 -10.08
C LEU A 88 -9.93 3.67 -10.70
N GLN A 89 -9.42 4.87 -11.01
CA GLN A 89 -10.16 5.89 -11.75
C GLN A 89 -10.68 5.36 -13.10
N GLN A 90 -9.83 4.64 -13.84
CA GLN A 90 -10.23 4.01 -15.11
C GLN A 90 -11.33 2.95 -14.92
N LEU A 91 -11.21 2.09 -13.90
CA LEU A 91 -12.21 1.04 -13.61
C LEU A 91 -13.54 1.63 -13.10
N CYS A 92 -13.49 2.67 -12.27
CA CYS A 92 -14.70 3.36 -11.81
C CYS A 92 -15.38 4.11 -12.96
N ALA A 93 -14.61 4.74 -13.85
CA ALA A 93 -15.16 5.40 -15.04
C ALA A 93 -15.83 4.40 -16.00
N SER A 94 -15.23 3.23 -16.23
CA SER A 94 -15.85 2.18 -17.05
C SER A 94 -17.08 1.59 -16.38
N ALA A 95 -17.06 1.35 -15.06
CA ALA A 95 -18.23 0.89 -14.32
C ALA A 95 -19.38 1.90 -14.34
N SER A 96 -19.08 3.20 -14.35
CA SER A 96 -20.08 4.28 -14.45
C SER A 96 -20.74 4.36 -15.82
N SER A 97 -20.17 3.74 -16.87
CA SER A 97 -20.76 3.71 -18.21
C SER A 97 -22.01 2.83 -18.33
N GLY A 98 -22.39 2.12 -17.26
CA GLY A 98 -23.64 1.36 -17.16
C GLY A 98 -23.57 -0.10 -17.64
N ALA A 99 -22.41 -0.56 -18.12
CA ALA A 99 -22.22 -1.97 -18.49
C ALA A 99 -22.05 -2.85 -17.22
N PRO A 100 -22.91 -3.86 -16.99
CA PRO A 100 -22.84 -4.70 -15.78
C PRO A 100 -21.51 -5.47 -15.68
N GLU A 101 -20.93 -5.85 -16.82
CA GLU A 101 -19.63 -6.52 -16.89
C GLU A 101 -18.49 -5.64 -16.34
N SER A 102 -18.56 -4.32 -16.54
CA SER A 102 -17.53 -3.39 -16.05
C SER A 102 -17.58 -3.25 -14.53
N MET A 103 -18.78 -3.24 -13.94
CA MET A 103 -18.95 -3.27 -12.48
C MET A 103 -18.41 -4.59 -11.90
N HIS A 104 -18.74 -5.73 -12.52
CA HIS A 104 -18.27 -7.03 -12.05
C HIS A 104 -16.74 -7.17 -12.19
N ALA A 105 -16.12 -6.56 -13.19
CA ALA A 105 -14.67 -6.50 -13.34
C ALA A 105 -14.00 -5.66 -12.24
N LEU A 106 -14.60 -4.53 -11.85
CA LEU A 106 -14.17 -3.71 -10.72
C LEU A 106 -14.28 -4.50 -9.40
N GLU A 107 -15.44 -5.12 -9.14
CA GLU A 107 -15.66 -5.95 -7.95
C GLU A 107 -14.66 -7.10 -7.87
N ALA A 108 -14.42 -7.80 -8.98
CA ALA A 108 -13.44 -8.88 -9.04
C ALA A 108 -12.01 -8.40 -8.73
N SER A 109 -11.61 -7.26 -9.31
CA SER A 109 -10.29 -6.66 -9.07
C SER A 109 -10.10 -6.27 -7.60
N LEU A 110 -11.13 -5.68 -6.99
CA LEU A 110 -11.11 -5.34 -5.56
C LEU A 110 -11.06 -6.60 -4.69
N ALA A 111 -11.88 -7.61 -4.98
CA ALA A 111 -11.91 -8.85 -4.22
C ALA A 111 -10.54 -9.58 -4.26
N GLU A 112 -9.92 -9.65 -5.43
CA GLU A 112 -8.62 -10.30 -5.61
C GLU A 112 -7.51 -9.56 -4.86
N VAL A 113 -7.47 -8.23 -4.95
CA VAL A 113 -6.42 -7.44 -4.31
C VAL A 113 -6.61 -7.40 -2.79
N PHE A 114 -7.81 -7.10 -2.28
CA PHE A 114 -8.04 -6.98 -0.84
C PHE A 114 -7.97 -8.30 -0.07
N SER A 115 -8.06 -9.45 -0.75
CA SER A 115 -7.88 -10.77 -0.15
C SER A 115 -6.42 -11.24 -0.10
N SER A 116 -5.49 -10.49 -0.70
CA SER A 116 -4.06 -10.84 -0.77
C SER A 116 -3.18 -9.74 -0.20
N ALA A 117 -2.41 -10.05 0.85
CA ALA A 117 -1.48 -9.09 1.45
C ALA A 117 -0.35 -8.71 0.48
N GLU A 118 0.07 -9.62 -0.41
CA GLU A 118 1.09 -9.32 -1.41
C GLU A 118 0.57 -8.34 -2.47
N ALA A 119 -0.69 -8.52 -2.91
CA ALA A 119 -1.35 -7.62 -3.84
C ALA A 119 -1.55 -6.21 -3.25
N LEU A 120 -2.07 -6.13 -2.01
CA LEU A 120 -2.22 -4.86 -1.30
C LEU A 120 -0.87 -4.17 -1.02
N SER A 121 0.17 -4.94 -0.69
CA SER A 121 1.50 -4.38 -0.42
C SER A 121 2.15 -3.72 -1.66
N ARG A 122 1.68 -4.11 -2.85
CA ARG A 122 2.12 -3.54 -4.13
C ARG A 122 1.17 -2.46 -4.64
N SER A 123 0.04 -2.26 -3.97
CA SER A 123 -0.95 -1.28 -4.35
C SER A 123 -0.59 0.10 -3.78
N PHE A 124 -0.92 1.16 -4.52
CA PHE A 124 -0.71 2.56 -4.13
C PHE A 124 0.74 2.91 -3.76
N VAL A 125 1.70 2.25 -4.40
CA VAL A 125 3.13 2.54 -4.22
C VAL A 125 3.53 3.73 -5.09
N SER A 126 4.17 4.72 -4.49
CA SER A 126 4.74 5.90 -5.14
C SER A 126 5.89 5.54 -6.07
N SER A 127 6.12 6.37 -7.09
CA SER A 127 7.33 6.29 -7.91
C SER A 127 8.58 6.52 -7.07
N SER A 128 9.73 6.00 -7.50
CA SER A 128 11.03 6.26 -6.88
C SER A 128 11.32 7.76 -6.80
N ALA A 129 11.01 8.51 -7.87
CA ALA A 129 11.18 9.96 -7.89
C ALA A 129 10.30 10.68 -6.86
N ALA A 130 9.04 10.27 -6.70
CA ALA A 130 8.16 10.84 -5.69
C ALA A 130 8.64 10.49 -4.27
N ARG A 131 9.09 9.25 -4.05
CA ARG A 131 9.64 8.81 -2.77
C ARG A 131 10.94 9.55 -2.42
N GLU A 132 11.81 9.79 -3.39
CA GLU A 132 13.03 10.58 -3.21
C GLU A 132 12.71 12.05 -2.88
N ALA A 133 11.70 12.63 -3.54
CA ALA A 133 11.25 13.98 -3.24
C ALA A 133 10.65 14.10 -1.83
N GLU A 134 9.83 13.13 -1.40
CA GLU A 134 9.27 13.07 -0.05
C GLU A 134 10.38 12.89 1.00
N ALA A 135 11.33 11.98 0.74
CA ALA A 135 12.49 11.76 1.60
C ALA A 135 13.34 13.03 1.77
N ALA A 136 13.55 13.77 0.67
CA ALA A 136 14.26 15.04 0.71
C ALA A 136 13.50 16.12 1.50
N GLN A 137 12.17 16.17 1.39
CA GLN A 137 11.33 17.10 2.16
C GLN A 137 11.38 16.80 3.67
N LEU A 138 11.40 15.51 4.03
CA LEU A 138 11.43 15.06 5.42
C LEU A 138 12.86 14.93 5.97
N ALA A 139 13.89 15.12 5.15
CA ALA A 139 15.30 14.93 5.49
C ALA A 139 15.61 13.54 6.08
N VAL A 140 15.01 12.49 5.49
CA VAL A 140 15.21 11.07 5.85
C VAL A 140 15.70 10.28 4.64
N ASP A 141 16.24 9.08 4.89
CA ASP A 141 16.65 8.20 3.80
C ASP A 141 15.43 7.58 3.11
N PRO A 142 15.41 7.46 1.75
CA PRO A 142 14.27 6.88 1.03
C PRO A 142 13.91 5.44 1.43
N SER A 143 14.83 4.68 2.02
CA SER A 143 14.57 3.32 2.54
C SER A 143 13.75 3.31 3.84
N GLU A 144 13.67 4.43 4.54
CA GLU A 144 12.87 4.56 5.77
C GLU A 144 11.39 4.80 5.47
N LEU A 145 11.07 5.26 4.27
CA LEU A 145 9.69 5.46 3.82
C LEU A 145 9.05 4.13 3.44
N SER A 146 7.75 3.99 3.71
CA SER A 146 6.99 2.82 3.24
C SER A 146 6.87 2.81 1.72
N GLY A 147 6.87 3.99 1.08
CA GLY A 147 6.57 4.16 -0.33
C GLY A 147 5.08 4.03 -0.67
N VAL A 148 4.19 3.86 0.32
CA VAL A 148 2.72 3.90 0.11
C VAL A 148 2.25 5.34 0.14
N ASP A 149 1.61 5.80 -0.93
CA ASP A 149 1.03 7.13 -1.02
C ASP A 149 -0.29 7.19 -0.22
N ALA A 150 -0.21 7.74 0.99
CA ALA A 150 -1.37 7.91 1.86
C ALA A 150 -2.47 8.79 1.23
N GLY A 151 -2.08 9.77 0.41
CA GLY A 151 -3.00 10.64 -0.32
C GLY A 151 -3.77 9.85 -1.38
N ALA A 152 -3.05 9.07 -2.20
CA ALA A 152 -3.65 8.21 -3.21
C ALA A 152 -4.57 7.14 -2.60
N VAL A 153 -4.20 6.56 -1.46
CA VAL A 153 -5.07 5.62 -0.71
C VAL A 153 -6.35 6.32 -0.24
N GLY A 154 -6.22 7.53 0.31
CA GLY A 154 -7.36 8.33 0.75
C GLY A 154 -8.31 8.67 -0.39
N GLU A 155 -7.76 9.13 -1.53
CA GLU A 155 -8.53 9.44 -2.73
C GLU A 155 -9.18 8.19 -3.32
N ALA A 156 -8.48 7.05 -3.34
CA ALA A 156 -9.03 5.79 -3.82
C ALA A 156 -10.25 5.34 -3.00
N TYR A 157 -10.20 5.44 -1.67
CA TYR A 157 -11.35 5.15 -0.83
C TYR A 157 -12.48 6.16 -1.02
N SER A 158 -12.17 7.45 -1.16
CA SER A 158 -13.17 8.45 -1.51
C SER A 158 -13.83 8.13 -2.85
N LEU A 159 -13.08 7.75 -3.87
CA LEU A 159 -13.62 7.37 -5.18
C LEU A 159 -14.55 6.15 -5.09
N LEU A 160 -14.18 5.13 -4.31
CA LEU A 160 -14.98 3.93 -4.13
C LEU A 160 -16.29 4.17 -3.38
N PHE A 161 -16.27 5.09 -2.39
CA PHE A 161 -17.36 5.23 -1.43
C PHE A 161 -18.16 6.54 -1.54
N SER A 162 -17.84 7.42 -2.49
CA SER A 162 -18.55 8.70 -2.67
C SER A 162 -19.67 8.67 -3.73
N SER A 163 -20.32 7.51 -3.93
CA SER A 163 -21.45 7.43 -4.89
C SER A 163 -22.76 7.93 -4.26
N PRO A 164 -23.54 8.80 -4.93
CA PRO A 164 -24.89 9.14 -4.47
C PRO A 164 -25.79 7.90 -4.45
N PRO A 165 -26.81 7.85 -3.57
CA PRO A 165 -27.70 6.72 -3.49
C PRO A 165 -28.59 6.58 -4.73
N ASP A 166 -28.68 5.35 -5.24
CA ASP A 166 -29.63 4.99 -6.29
C ASP A 166 -31.08 5.04 -5.74
N SER A 167 -32.07 5.11 -6.63
CA SER A 167 -33.50 5.20 -6.29
C SER A 167 -34.03 4.03 -5.41
N ALA A 168 -33.29 2.92 -5.34
CA ALA A 168 -33.59 1.75 -4.52
C ALA A 168 -32.96 1.78 -3.12
N GLY A 169 -32.22 2.83 -2.76
CA GLY A 169 -31.57 2.97 -1.45
C GLY A 169 -30.35 2.07 -1.22
N PHE A 170 -29.87 1.37 -2.26
CA PHE A 170 -28.64 0.58 -2.23
C PHE A 170 -27.62 1.19 -3.19
N THR A 171 -26.50 1.64 -2.66
CA THR A 171 -25.52 2.42 -3.43
C THR A 171 -24.45 1.51 -4.04
N ALA A 172 -23.82 1.95 -5.14
CA ALA A 172 -22.61 1.28 -5.62
C ALA A 172 -21.51 1.25 -4.54
N ALA A 173 -21.42 2.31 -3.72
CA ALA A 173 -20.54 2.35 -2.56
C ALA A 173 -20.80 1.22 -1.56
N ASP A 174 -22.04 0.84 -1.30
CA ASP A 174 -22.37 -0.28 -0.40
C ASP A 174 -21.89 -1.61 -0.97
N ARG A 175 -22.06 -1.84 -2.27
CA ARG A 175 -21.54 -3.05 -2.96
C ARG A 175 -20.02 -3.12 -2.85
N LEU A 176 -19.34 -2.06 -3.25
CA LEU A 176 -17.88 -2.00 -3.27
C LEU A 176 -17.31 -2.07 -1.86
N GLY A 177 -17.93 -1.41 -0.89
CA GLY A 177 -17.57 -1.49 0.53
C GLY A 177 -17.67 -2.91 1.07
N ASN A 178 -18.77 -3.61 0.76
CA ASN A 178 -18.91 -5.02 1.13
C ASN A 178 -17.83 -5.90 0.52
N VAL A 179 -17.46 -5.69 -0.74
CA VAL A 179 -16.38 -6.44 -1.41
C VAL A 179 -15.05 -6.19 -0.72
N VAL A 180 -14.69 -4.93 -0.49
CA VAL A 180 -13.44 -4.52 0.17
C VAL A 180 -13.35 -5.12 1.59
N MET A 181 -14.43 -5.03 2.37
CA MET A 181 -14.43 -5.53 3.75
C MET A 181 -14.45 -7.05 3.84
N ARG A 182 -15.12 -7.75 2.92
CA ARG A 182 -15.03 -9.22 2.80
C ARG A 182 -13.61 -9.66 2.42
N GLY A 183 -12.97 -8.94 1.48
CA GLY A 183 -11.57 -9.16 1.11
C GLY A 183 -10.64 -9.02 2.31
N GLY A 184 -10.73 -7.89 3.03
CA GLY A 184 -9.94 -7.66 4.24
C GLY A 184 -10.17 -8.70 5.33
N HIS A 185 -11.43 -9.15 5.52
CA HIS A 185 -11.73 -10.24 6.46
C HIS A 185 -11.10 -11.57 6.02
N ALA A 186 -11.19 -11.93 4.74
CA ALA A 186 -10.59 -13.12 4.19
C ALA A 186 -9.05 -13.09 4.34
N LEU A 187 -8.44 -11.93 4.08
CA LEU A 187 -7.01 -11.72 4.26
C LEU A 187 -6.57 -11.97 5.72
N LEU A 188 -7.26 -11.37 6.69
CA LEU A 188 -6.93 -11.48 8.11
C LEU A 188 -7.18 -12.88 8.69
N ARG A 189 -8.10 -13.65 8.10
CA ARG A 189 -8.28 -15.07 8.44
C ARG A 189 -7.30 -15.99 7.72
N GLY A 190 -6.80 -15.56 6.56
CA GLY A 190 -5.88 -16.32 5.75
C GLY A 190 -4.54 -16.50 6.45
N ARG A 191 -3.92 -17.66 6.25
CA ARG A 191 -2.52 -17.89 6.69
C ARG A 191 -1.53 -16.92 6.01
N GLY A 192 -1.91 -16.31 4.87
CA GLY A 192 -1.06 -15.37 4.14
C GLY A 192 -0.66 -14.12 4.92
N ALA A 193 -1.57 -13.58 5.75
CA ALA A 193 -1.26 -12.41 6.59
C ALA A 193 -0.16 -12.74 7.61
N TYR A 194 -0.26 -13.89 8.29
CA TYR A 194 0.76 -14.33 9.25
C TYR A 194 2.05 -14.81 8.56
N LYS A 195 1.93 -15.50 7.42
CA LYS A 195 3.07 -16.02 6.65
C LYS A 195 4.02 -14.91 6.21
N LEU A 196 3.49 -13.77 5.77
CA LEU A 196 4.30 -12.61 5.37
C LEU A 196 5.01 -11.92 6.55
N LEU A 197 4.48 -12.10 7.78
CA LEU A 197 5.09 -11.60 9.01
C LEU A 197 6.18 -12.54 9.54
N THR A 198 6.01 -13.86 9.33
CA THR A 198 6.89 -14.89 9.93
C THR A 198 7.94 -15.46 8.99
N GLU A 199 7.70 -15.46 7.67
CA GLU A 199 8.60 -16.06 6.69
C GLU A 199 9.30 -14.97 5.86
N GLY A 200 10.55 -14.66 6.21
CA GLY A 200 11.41 -13.66 5.56
C GLY A 200 11.97 -14.03 4.16
N ASN A 201 11.29 -14.90 3.40
CA ASN A 201 11.79 -15.43 2.12
C ASN A 201 10.99 -15.06 0.85
N CYS A 202 10.09 -14.09 0.90
CA CYS A 202 9.42 -13.57 -0.30
C CYS A 202 10.35 -12.57 -1.04
N PRO A 203 10.51 -12.64 -2.37
CA PRO A 203 11.37 -11.73 -3.15
C PRO A 203 11.10 -10.23 -2.92
N LEU A 204 9.86 -9.87 -2.55
CA LEU A 204 9.42 -8.51 -2.24
C LEU A 204 9.87 -7.97 -0.86
N GLN A 205 10.44 -8.82 0.01
CA GLN A 205 10.82 -8.44 1.37
C GLN A 205 12.13 -7.65 1.46
N ARG A 206 12.99 -7.66 0.42
CA ARG A 206 14.24 -6.87 0.43
C ARG A 206 14.01 -5.36 0.47
N GLU A 207 12.81 -4.87 0.17
CA GLU A 207 12.45 -3.44 0.24
C GLU A 207 11.39 -3.11 1.31
N GLY A 208 11.28 -3.91 2.39
CA GLY A 208 10.32 -3.65 3.47
C GLY A 208 8.84 -3.71 3.02
N GLY A 209 8.54 -4.36 1.90
CA GLY A 209 7.21 -4.32 1.29
C GLY A 209 6.13 -5.10 2.03
N SER A 210 6.48 -6.09 2.86
CA SER A 210 5.51 -7.08 3.40
C SER A 210 4.49 -6.53 4.41
N LEU A 211 4.72 -5.33 4.96
CA LEU A 211 3.86 -4.71 5.97
C LEU A 211 3.00 -3.57 5.39
N ARG A 212 3.22 -3.16 4.14
CA ARG A 212 2.52 -2.03 3.50
C ARG A 212 1.01 -2.19 3.47
N TRP A 213 0.53 -3.43 3.27
CA TRP A 213 -0.89 -3.74 3.27
C TRP A 213 -1.60 -3.35 4.59
N LEU A 214 -0.89 -3.36 5.73
CA LEU A 214 -1.44 -2.90 7.01
C LEU A 214 -1.82 -1.42 6.94
N LEU A 215 -0.96 -0.61 6.31
CA LEU A 215 -1.20 0.82 6.15
C LEU A 215 -2.43 1.08 5.28
N VAL A 216 -2.54 0.39 4.14
CA VAL A 216 -3.68 0.50 3.22
C VAL A 216 -4.97 0.09 3.92
N LEU A 217 -4.97 -1.05 4.62
CA LEU A 217 -6.17 -1.55 5.29
C LEU A 217 -6.59 -0.67 6.48
N MET A 218 -5.64 -0.18 7.28
CA MET A 218 -5.90 0.72 8.41
C MET A 218 -6.44 2.10 7.97
N ALA A 219 -6.14 2.54 6.75
CA ALA A 219 -6.65 3.78 6.18
C ALA A 219 -8.12 3.68 5.71
N ASN A 220 -8.71 2.48 5.73
CA ASN A 220 -10.07 2.26 5.22
C ASN A 220 -11.12 2.97 6.10
N PRO A 221 -11.89 3.93 5.55
CA PRO A 221 -12.89 4.69 6.31
C PRO A 221 -14.04 3.83 6.85
N LEU A 222 -14.34 2.68 6.22
CA LEU A 222 -15.41 1.77 6.67
C LEU A 222 -15.10 1.13 8.02
N LEU A 223 -13.84 1.19 8.49
CA LEU A 223 -13.49 0.71 9.82
C LEU A 223 -14.15 1.53 10.95
N LEU A 224 -14.65 2.74 10.65
CA LEU A 224 -15.43 3.53 11.60
C LEU A 224 -16.79 2.90 11.92
N GLU A 225 -17.31 2.06 11.02
CA GLU A 225 -18.63 1.46 11.17
C GLU A 225 -18.58 0.25 12.12
N PRO A 226 -19.44 0.21 13.16
CA PRO A 226 -19.42 -0.87 14.16
C PRO A 226 -19.57 -2.28 13.60
N GLN A 227 -20.25 -2.44 12.47
CA GLN A 227 -20.44 -3.73 11.80
C GLN A 227 -19.12 -4.37 11.34
N HIS A 228 -18.10 -3.56 11.07
CA HIS A 228 -16.79 -4.00 10.60
C HIS A 228 -15.77 -4.20 11.72
N HIS A 229 -16.10 -3.79 12.95
CA HIS A 229 -15.21 -3.89 14.10
C HIS A 229 -14.80 -5.33 14.42
N LYS A 230 -15.76 -6.25 14.50
CA LYS A 230 -15.51 -7.67 14.82
C LYS A 230 -14.82 -8.45 13.68
N PRO A 231 -15.28 -8.38 12.42
CA PRO A 231 -14.68 -9.17 11.34
C PRO A 231 -13.32 -8.66 10.87
N VAL A 232 -13.04 -7.35 10.97
CA VAL A 232 -11.83 -6.74 10.38
C VAL A 232 -10.99 -5.99 11.41
N LEU A 233 -11.53 -4.96 12.06
CA LEU A 233 -10.72 -4.08 12.90
C LEU A 233 -10.07 -4.80 14.09
N LEU A 234 -10.81 -5.68 14.77
CA LEU A 234 -10.31 -6.47 15.89
C LEU A 234 -9.15 -7.38 15.46
N PRO A 235 -9.31 -8.30 14.48
CA PRO A 235 -8.18 -9.11 14.01
C PRO A 235 -6.99 -8.29 13.54
N LEU A 236 -7.24 -7.14 12.87
CA LEU A 236 -6.19 -6.24 12.42
C LEU A 236 -5.42 -5.61 13.60
N CYS A 237 -6.12 -5.11 14.62
CA CYS A 237 -5.48 -4.58 15.83
C CYS A 237 -4.71 -5.67 16.58
N SER A 238 -5.29 -6.87 16.72
CA SER A 238 -4.61 -8.01 17.34
C SER A 238 -3.34 -8.40 16.60
N LEU A 239 -3.38 -8.41 15.27
CA LEU A 239 -2.21 -8.69 14.43
C LEU A 239 -1.12 -7.65 14.65
N ILE A 240 -1.44 -6.35 14.53
CA ILE A 240 -0.48 -5.25 14.72
C ILE A 240 0.11 -5.28 16.15
N ALA A 241 -0.72 -5.54 17.16
CA ALA A 241 -0.30 -5.64 18.56
C ALA A 241 0.55 -6.89 18.87
N SER A 242 0.58 -7.87 17.96
CA SER A 242 1.37 -9.10 18.06
C SER A 242 2.64 -9.08 17.20
N LEU A 243 2.91 -7.98 16.49
CA LEU A 243 4.13 -7.82 15.71
C LEU A 243 5.36 -7.89 16.61
N GLU A 244 6.44 -8.47 16.09
CA GLU A 244 7.76 -8.38 16.69
C GLU A 244 8.20 -6.91 16.77
N GLU A 245 9.06 -6.60 17.75
CA GLU A 245 9.47 -5.22 18.06
C GLU A 245 10.02 -4.47 16.84
N GLY A 246 10.82 -5.13 16.00
CA GLY A 246 11.36 -4.53 14.77
C GLY A 246 10.27 -4.20 13.73
N ALA A 247 9.29 -5.09 13.54
CA ALA A 247 8.18 -4.87 12.62
C ALA A 247 7.22 -3.79 13.14
N ALA A 248 6.93 -3.79 14.44
CA ALA A 248 6.12 -2.76 15.09
C ALA A 248 6.77 -1.37 14.98
N ALA A 249 8.08 -1.29 15.25
CA ALA A 249 8.86 -0.06 15.10
C ALA A 249 8.90 0.43 13.64
N GLN A 250 8.97 -0.49 12.66
CA GLN A 250 8.89 -0.14 11.25
C GLN A 250 7.53 0.47 10.88
N VAL A 251 6.43 -0.12 11.33
CA VAL A 251 5.07 0.43 11.09
C VAL A 251 4.90 1.79 11.77
N ALA A 252 5.35 1.94 13.02
CA ALA A 252 5.30 3.21 13.73
C ALA A 252 6.12 4.31 13.02
N ARG A 253 7.33 3.97 12.56
CA ARG A 253 8.16 4.88 11.76
C ARG A 253 7.45 5.29 10.47
N TRP A 254 6.81 4.38 9.75
CA TRP A 254 6.06 4.75 8.54
C TRP A 254 4.88 5.66 8.83
N TRP A 255 4.14 5.41 9.93
CA TRP A 255 3.09 6.32 10.36
C TRP A 255 3.61 7.70 10.75
N SER A 256 4.85 7.82 11.25
CA SER A 256 5.40 9.14 11.60
C SER A 256 5.47 10.09 10.40
N HIS A 257 5.71 9.53 9.20
CA HIS A 257 5.76 10.26 7.93
C HIS A 257 4.38 10.55 7.33
N TRP A 258 3.31 9.88 7.78
CA TRP A 258 1.98 10.07 7.21
C TRP A 258 1.40 11.45 7.52
N PRO A 259 0.57 12.03 6.64
CA PRO A 259 -0.01 13.34 6.89
C PRO A 259 -0.94 13.32 8.12
N GLU A 260 -0.98 14.43 8.87
CA GLU A 260 -1.77 14.54 10.11
C GLU A 260 -3.24 14.11 9.97
N PRO A 261 -3.97 14.51 8.90
CA PRO A 261 -5.35 14.09 8.74
C PRO A 261 -5.51 12.56 8.59
N ALA A 262 -4.52 11.87 8.01
CA ALA A 262 -4.57 10.42 7.86
C ALA A 262 -4.41 9.72 9.20
N LEU A 263 -3.44 10.14 10.02
CA LEU A 263 -3.27 9.60 11.39
C LEU A 263 -4.47 9.89 12.28
N ALA A 264 -4.98 11.13 12.25
CA ALA A 264 -6.15 11.52 13.04
C ALA A 264 -7.37 10.64 12.75
N ARG A 265 -7.60 10.28 11.48
CA ARG A 265 -8.69 9.36 11.10
C ARG A 265 -8.52 7.98 11.71
N ILE A 266 -7.30 7.43 11.73
CA ILE A 266 -7.02 6.13 12.35
C ILE A 266 -7.29 6.19 13.86
N VAL A 267 -6.88 7.27 14.52
CA VAL A 267 -7.14 7.49 15.95
C VAL A 267 -8.65 7.52 16.23
N VAL A 268 -9.43 8.22 15.42
CA VAL A 268 -10.91 8.28 15.55
C VAL A 268 -11.53 6.89 15.42
N VAL A 269 -11.09 6.09 14.44
CA VAL A 269 -11.56 4.70 14.26
C VAL A 269 -11.31 3.87 15.52
N LEU A 270 -10.09 3.94 16.08
CA LEU A 270 -9.72 3.18 17.27
C LEU A 270 -10.47 3.67 18.52
N GLN A 271 -10.67 4.98 18.67
CA GLN A 271 -11.47 5.55 19.76
C GLN A 271 -12.93 5.12 19.69
N GLN A 272 -13.52 5.12 18.49
CA GLN A 272 -14.89 4.64 18.28
C GLN A 272 -15.01 3.14 18.60
N PHE A 273 -14.05 2.33 18.15
CA PHE A 273 -13.98 0.91 18.48
C PHE A 273 -13.93 0.66 19.99
N LEU A 274 -13.04 1.36 20.69
CA LEU A 274 -12.90 1.26 22.15
C LEU A 274 -14.18 1.69 22.86
N SER A 275 -14.78 2.81 22.44
CA SER A 275 -16.02 3.33 23.03
C SER A 275 -17.16 2.34 22.89
N VAL A 276 -17.43 1.85 21.67
CA VAL A 276 -18.48 0.85 21.41
C VAL A 276 -18.24 -0.42 22.23
N ARG A 277 -16.99 -0.89 22.27
CA ARG A 277 -16.64 -2.15 22.93
C ARG A 277 -16.75 -2.05 24.45
N LEU A 278 -16.23 -0.99 25.05
CA LEU A 278 -16.29 -0.78 26.49
C LEU A 278 -17.73 -0.56 26.97
N CYS A 279 -18.54 0.18 26.21
CA CYS A 279 -19.97 0.34 26.52
C CYS A 279 -20.72 -1.00 26.46
N HIS A 280 -20.41 -1.86 25.48
CA HIS A 280 -21.11 -3.13 25.31
C HIS A 280 -20.62 -4.24 26.26
N THR A 281 -19.32 -4.36 26.46
CA THR A 281 -18.71 -5.46 27.23
C THR A 281 -18.50 -5.12 28.70
N GLN A 282 -18.41 -3.82 29.05
CA GLN A 282 -18.11 -3.31 30.39
C GLN A 282 -16.84 -3.91 31.02
N ARG A 283 -15.92 -4.43 30.20
CA ARG A 283 -14.69 -5.10 30.64
C ARG A 283 -13.53 -4.75 29.72
N ILE A 284 -12.32 -4.80 30.27
CA ILE A 284 -11.09 -4.75 29.49
C ILE A 284 -10.80 -6.17 29.02
N ASP A 285 -10.96 -6.42 27.73
CA ASP A 285 -10.63 -7.69 27.09
C ASP A 285 -9.41 -7.56 26.16
N ASP A 286 -8.96 -8.68 25.59
CA ASP A 286 -7.75 -8.73 24.76
C ASP A 286 -7.78 -7.76 23.57
N ALA A 287 -8.95 -7.43 23.06
CA ALA A 287 -9.04 -6.50 21.94
C ALA A 287 -9.00 -5.03 22.37
N VAL A 288 -9.51 -4.70 23.56
CA VAL A 288 -9.26 -3.39 24.18
C VAL A 288 -7.75 -3.24 24.37
N VAL A 289 -7.07 -4.27 24.87
CA VAL A 289 -5.61 -4.29 25.00
C VAL A 289 -4.91 -4.16 23.64
N ALA A 290 -5.36 -4.89 22.61
CA ALA A 290 -4.78 -4.80 21.28
C ALA A 290 -4.95 -3.39 20.66
N ALA A 291 -6.14 -2.83 20.68
CA ALA A 291 -6.41 -1.49 20.13
C ALA A 291 -5.65 -0.39 20.88
N THR A 292 -5.50 -0.51 22.21
CA THR A 292 -4.70 0.43 23.00
C THR A 292 -3.21 0.33 22.69
N LYS A 293 -2.67 -0.86 22.41
CA LYS A 293 -1.30 -1.03 21.89
C LYS A 293 -1.10 -0.35 20.53
N VAL A 294 -2.06 -0.49 19.61
CA VAL A 294 -2.00 0.20 18.31
C VAL A 294 -2.05 1.73 18.49
N LEU A 295 -2.89 2.24 19.41
CA LEU A 295 -2.87 3.66 19.78
C LEU A 295 -1.52 4.10 20.34
N GLY A 296 -0.84 3.25 21.12
CA GLY A 296 0.53 3.50 21.58
C GLY A 296 1.50 3.68 20.42
N LEU A 297 1.48 2.79 19.43
CA LEU A 297 2.33 2.93 18.23
C LEU A 297 2.05 4.22 17.45
N LEU A 298 0.78 4.63 17.34
CA LEU A 298 0.40 5.90 16.70
C LEU A 298 0.86 7.11 17.50
N TYR A 299 0.81 7.02 18.83
CA TYR A 299 1.35 8.05 19.72
C TYR A 299 2.86 8.20 19.54
N ASP A 300 3.61 7.09 19.57
CA ASP A 300 5.06 7.09 19.36
C ASP A 300 5.43 7.65 17.97
N ALA A 301 4.68 7.27 16.94
CA ALA A 301 4.82 7.81 15.58
C ALA A 301 4.60 9.33 15.54
N ASN A 302 3.60 9.83 16.25
CA ASN A 302 3.30 11.26 16.31
C ASN A 302 4.37 12.04 17.08
N GLU A 303 4.84 11.52 18.22
CA GLU A 303 5.93 12.13 19.00
C GLU A 303 7.23 12.18 18.19
N ALA A 304 7.57 11.11 17.45
CA ALA A 304 8.72 11.10 16.55
C ALA A 304 8.62 12.19 15.48
N ALA A 305 7.45 12.35 14.86
CA ALA A 305 7.21 13.40 13.86
C ALA A 305 7.29 14.82 14.44
N LEU A 306 6.85 15.02 15.69
CA LEU A 306 6.99 16.29 16.41
C LEU A 306 8.45 16.58 16.77
N ALA A 307 9.19 15.57 17.25
CA ALA A 307 10.60 15.70 17.58
C ALA A 307 11.46 16.03 16.35
N ALA A 308 11.10 15.47 15.18
CA ALA A 308 11.72 15.78 13.90
C ALA A 308 11.30 17.15 13.32
N GLY A 309 10.32 17.84 13.92
CA GLY A 309 9.83 19.14 13.45
C GLY A 309 8.94 19.06 12.21
N TRP A 310 8.53 17.87 11.78
CA TRP A 310 7.63 17.67 10.63
C TRP A 310 6.20 18.10 10.93
N ARG A 311 5.80 18.11 12.21
CA ARG A 311 4.52 18.63 12.66
C ARG A 311 4.74 19.90 13.46
N ARG A 312 3.93 20.94 13.19
CA ARG A 312 3.93 22.12 14.05
C ARG A 312 3.33 21.73 15.39
N GLY A 313 4.18 21.55 16.39
CA GLY A 313 3.73 21.35 17.76
C GLY A 313 2.83 22.50 18.16
N GLY A 314 1.58 22.19 18.51
CA GLY A 314 0.68 23.10 19.21
C GLY A 314 1.19 23.37 20.62
N ARG A 315 2.36 24.00 20.76
CA ARG A 315 2.71 24.74 21.97
C ARG A 315 2.50 26.20 21.63
N GLY A 316 1.46 26.78 22.23
CA GLY A 316 1.08 28.17 22.06
C GLY A 316 2.30 29.08 22.13
N SER A 317 2.58 29.75 21.01
CA SER A 317 3.34 30.99 20.99
C SER A 317 2.49 32.05 21.70
N GLY A 318 2.48 32.00 23.04
CA GLY A 318 2.16 33.14 23.87
C GLY A 318 3.32 34.12 23.72
N GLY A 319 3.22 35.00 22.73
CA GLY A 319 4.24 35.97 22.38
C GLY A 319 4.72 36.73 23.60
N GLY A 320 5.99 36.52 23.95
CA GLY A 320 6.75 37.44 24.78
C GLY A 320 6.93 38.74 24.01
N GLY A 321 5.98 39.65 24.19
CA GLY A 321 6.09 41.03 23.72
C GLY A 321 7.28 41.70 24.41
N SER A 322 8.40 41.73 23.70
CA SER A 322 9.60 42.48 24.06
C SER A 322 9.99 43.34 22.85
N GLY A 323 10.09 44.65 23.09
CA GLY A 323 10.31 45.71 22.11
C GLY A 323 9.32 46.85 22.36
N GLY A 324 9.64 47.92 23.10
CA GLY A 324 10.93 48.57 23.24
C GLY A 324 11.06 49.70 22.22
N GLY A 325 10.57 50.89 22.58
CA GLY A 325 11.13 52.21 22.26
C GLY A 325 11.27 52.65 20.80
N GLY A 326 10.59 53.74 20.45
CA GLY A 326 10.90 54.56 19.28
C GLY A 326 10.05 55.82 19.24
N GLY A 327 10.61 56.94 19.74
CA GLY A 327 9.94 58.25 19.79
C GLY A 327 9.98 59.03 18.47
N GLY A 328 9.27 60.16 18.48
CA GLY A 328 9.16 61.17 17.41
C GLY A 328 7.68 61.55 17.27
N GLY A 329 7.18 62.69 17.74
CA GLY A 329 7.72 64.04 17.59
C GLY A 329 7.00 64.69 16.41
N GLY A 330 6.00 65.53 16.69
CA GLY A 330 5.25 66.25 15.65
C GLY A 330 4.10 67.08 16.22
N ALA A 331 4.40 68.31 16.60
CA ALA A 331 3.43 69.37 16.87
C ALA A 331 2.72 69.80 15.59
N HIS A 332 1.45 70.22 15.67
CA HIS A 332 0.96 71.54 15.24
C HIS A 332 -0.57 71.63 15.38
N GLU A 333 -0.98 72.71 16.05
CA GLU A 333 -2.27 73.45 16.00
C GLU A 333 -3.60 72.78 16.37
#